data_AF-A0A2U1ZZX9-F1
#
_entry.id   AF-A0A2U1ZZX9-F1
#
_cell.length_a   1.000
_cell.length_b   1.000
_cell.length_c   1.000
_cell.angle_alpha   90.00
_cell.angle_beta   90.00
_cell.angle_gamma   90.00
#
_symmetry.space_group_name_H-M   'P 1'
#
loop_
_entity.id
_entity.type
_entity.pdbx_description
1 polymer ?
#
loop_
_entity_poly.entity_id
_entity_poly.type
_entity_poly.pdbx_seq_one_letter_code
_entity_poly.pdbx_strand_id
1 'polypeptide(L)'
;MYALDGVVEGTSQVSPASSRAVFLVDQRDERAPETSLAPGERLEPVHLHGVDDTSLHLTLPAERAAELISLGWAEEHQYADFGTEVMIYGPRDAAELELVLGVVTESLAFARGTRAGGEAGAQPRP
;
A
#
# COMPACT_ATOMS: atom_id res chain seq x y z
N MET A 1 -7.57 -18.39 8.10
CA MET A 1 -7.05 -17.73 6.88
C MET A 1 -6.67 -16.33 7.30
N TYR A 2 -5.38 -15.97 7.20
CA TYR A 2 -4.92 -14.62 7.53
C TYR A 2 -4.98 -13.81 6.23
N ALA A 3 -6.02 -13.02 6.06
CA ALA A 3 -6.16 -12.08 4.96
C ALA A 3 -6.65 -10.77 5.55
N LEU A 4 -6.11 -9.65 5.06
CA LEU A 4 -6.69 -8.34 5.36
C LEU A 4 -8.11 -8.31 4.76
N ASP A 5 -9.08 -7.76 5.50
CA ASP A 5 -10.45 -7.71 5.03
C ASP A 5 -10.58 -6.76 3.83
N GLY A 6 -11.43 -7.15 2.87
CA GLY A 6 -11.76 -6.30 1.72
C GLY A 6 -10.64 -6.17 0.67
N VAL A 7 -9.64 -7.06 0.69
CA VAL A 7 -8.62 -7.12 -0.36
C VAL A 7 -8.58 -8.47 -1.08
N VAL A 8 -8.06 -8.46 -2.30
CA VAL A 8 -7.78 -9.64 -3.11
C VAL A 8 -6.37 -9.55 -3.68
N GLU A 9 -5.69 -10.69 -3.71
CA GLU A 9 -4.36 -10.80 -4.29
C GLU A 9 -4.44 -10.96 -5.83
N GLY A 10 -3.48 -10.39 -6.56
CA GLY A 10 -3.32 -10.61 -7.99
C GLY A 10 -1.87 -10.45 -8.44
N THR A 11 -1.63 -10.41 -9.75
CA THR A 11 -0.32 -10.05 -10.32
C THR A 11 -0.21 -8.52 -10.37
N SER A 12 0.95 -7.98 -10.03
CA SER A 12 1.23 -6.55 -10.21
C SER A 12 1.17 -6.17 -11.69
N GLN A 13 0.71 -4.96 -11.98
CA GLN A 13 0.59 -4.43 -13.34
C GLN A 13 1.86 -3.69 -13.81
N VAL A 14 2.75 -3.34 -12.88
CA VAL A 14 3.91 -2.46 -13.12
C VAL A 14 5.25 -3.05 -12.68
N SER A 15 5.23 -4.20 -12.00
CA SER A 15 6.39 -4.86 -11.41
C SER A 15 6.70 -6.19 -12.14
N PRO A 16 7.86 -6.86 -11.91
CA PRO A 16 8.15 -8.14 -12.56
C PRO A 16 7.04 -9.19 -12.39
N ALA A 17 7.00 -10.18 -13.29
CA ALA A 17 5.92 -11.17 -13.33
C ALA A 17 5.75 -12.01 -12.06
N SER A 18 6.78 -12.07 -11.20
CA SER A 18 6.73 -12.73 -9.90
C SER A 18 6.06 -11.89 -8.80
N SER A 19 5.86 -10.60 -9.04
CA SER A 19 5.32 -9.66 -8.06
C SER A 19 3.82 -9.82 -7.89
N ARG A 20 3.37 -9.76 -6.63
CA ARG A 20 1.96 -9.88 -6.24
C ARG A 20 1.44 -8.54 -5.78
N ALA A 21 0.28 -8.14 -6.28
CA ALA A 21 -0.39 -6.91 -5.88
C ALA A 21 -1.56 -7.22 -4.92
N VAL A 22 -1.81 -6.27 -4.01
CA VAL A 22 -2.95 -6.29 -3.09
C VAL A 22 -3.96 -5.26 -3.57
N PHE A 23 -5.08 -5.75 -4.09
CA PHE A 23 -6.13 -4.91 -4.66
C PHE A 23 -7.32 -4.79 -3.72
N LEU A 24 -7.99 -3.63 -3.71
CA LEU A 24 -9.29 -3.49 -3.04
C LEU A 24 -10.37 -4.24 -3.83
N VAL A 25 -11.27 -4.92 -3.12
CA VAL A 25 -12.38 -5.68 -3.75
C VAL A 25 -13.49 -4.75 -4.26
N ASP A 26 -13.75 -3.68 -3.51
CA ASP A 26 -14.86 -2.74 -3.69
C ASP A 26 -14.45 -1.45 -4.42
N GLN A 27 -13.18 -1.29 -4.76
CA GLN A 27 -12.67 -0.11 -5.45
C GLN A 27 -11.63 -0.52 -6.50
N ARG A 28 -12.06 -0.51 -7.77
CA ARG A 28 -11.22 -0.89 -8.90
C ARG A 28 -10.37 0.28 -9.42
N ASP A 29 -10.96 1.47 -9.45
CA ASP A 29 -10.33 2.66 -10.03
C ASP A 29 -9.70 3.51 -8.92
N GLU A 30 -8.55 4.11 -9.22
CA GLU A 30 -7.88 5.04 -8.32
C GLU A 30 -8.70 6.33 -8.13
N ARG A 31 -8.66 6.90 -6.92
CA ARG A 31 -9.30 8.20 -6.70
C ARG A 31 -8.44 9.35 -7.21
N ALA A 32 -7.12 9.14 -7.20
CA ALA A 32 -6.11 10.06 -7.66
C ALA A 32 -4.83 9.28 -8.00
N PRO A 33 -4.00 9.74 -8.95
CA PRO A 33 -2.77 9.07 -9.36
C PRO A 33 -1.83 8.73 -8.21
N GLU A 34 -1.68 9.63 -7.23
CA GLU A 34 -0.81 9.45 -6.06
C GLU A 34 -1.26 8.34 -5.09
N THR A 35 -2.40 7.70 -5.36
CA THR A 35 -2.91 6.58 -4.56
C THR A 35 -2.63 5.21 -5.18
N SER A 36 -1.92 5.18 -6.32
CA SER A 36 -1.57 3.94 -7.00
C SER A 36 -0.13 3.93 -7.49
N LEU A 37 0.49 2.75 -7.39
CA LEU A 37 1.77 2.43 -8.05
C LEU A 37 1.61 2.23 -9.56
N ALA A 38 0.38 2.12 -10.06
CA ALA A 38 0.06 1.94 -11.48
C ALA A 38 -0.99 2.97 -11.96
N PRO A 39 -0.68 4.29 -11.93
CA PRO A 39 -1.64 5.32 -12.31
C PRO A 39 -2.26 5.09 -13.70
N GLY A 40 -3.58 5.21 -13.79
CA GLY A 40 -4.36 5.00 -15.01
C GLY A 40 -4.74 3.54 -15.30
N GLU A 41 -4.27 2.59 -14.49
CA GLU A 41 -4.64 1.17 -14.56
C GLU A 41 -5.62 0.81 -13.42
N ARG A 42 -5.76 -0.49 -13.09
CA ARG A 42 -6.47 -0.88 -11.86
C ARG A 42 -5.69 -0.36 -10.66
N LEU A 43 -6.40 0.23 -9.69
CA LEU A 43 -5.85 0.72 -8.43
C LEU A 43 -4.97 -0.34 -7.74
N GLU A 44 -3.66 -0.11 -7.79
CA GLU A 44 -2.64 -0.92 -7.16
C GLU A 44 -1.94 -0.11 -6.07
N PRO A 45 -2.44 -0.13 -4.82
CA PRO A 45 -1.85 0.66 -3.74
C PRO A 45 -0.62 0.01 -3.13
N VAL A 46 -0.49 -1.31 -3.26
CA VAL A 46 0.58 -2.12 -2.69
C VAL A 46 0.94 -3.26 -3.65
N HIS A 47 2.23 -3.50 -3.84
CA HIS A 47 2.72 -4.77 -4.35
C HIS A 47 3.96 -5.26 -3.61
N LEU A 48 4.17 -6.57 -3.67
CA LEU A 48 5.30 -7.27 -3.09
C LEU A 48 6.10 -7.91 -4.22
N HIS A 49 7.41 -7.68 -4.23
CA HIS A 49 8.31 -8.38 -5.13
C HIS A 49 8.48 -9.85 -4.74
N GLY A 50 8.84 -10.68 -5.73
CA GLY A 50 9.06 -12.10 -5.54
C GLY A 50 10.20 -12.43 -4.54
N VAL A 51 10.40 -13.73 -4.31
CA VAL A 51 11.24 -14.28 -3.22
C VAL A 51 12.72 -13.85 -3.22
N ASP A 52 13.24 -13.34 -4.34
CA ASP A 52 14.64 -12.92 -4.43
C ASP A 52 14.88 -11.48 -3.94
N ASP A 53 13.83 -10.66 -3.92
CA ASP A 53 13.88 -9.24 -3.55
C ASP A 53 13.08 -9.00 -2.28
N THR A 54 11.84 -9.51 -2.22
CA THR A 54 10.91 -9.43 -1.08
C THR A 54 10.56 -8.00 -0.62
N SER A 55 11.06 -6.96 -1.29
CA SER A 55 10.66 -5.59 -1.03
C SER A 55 9.18 -5.38 -1.33
N LEU A 56 8.59 -4.52 -0.53
CA LEU A 56 7.19 -4.14 -0.63
C LEU A 56 7.13 -2.67 -1.03
N HIS A 57 6.40 -2.40 -2.10
CA HIS A 57 6.18 -1.07 -2.61
C HIS A 57 4.75 -0.67 -2.28
N LEU A 58 4.54 0.56 -1.84
CA LEU A 58 3.21 1.04 -1.50
C LEU A 58 3.09 2.56 -1.64
N THR A 59 1.85 3.05 -1.67
CA THR A 59 1.53 4.48 -1.56
C THR A 59 1.06 4.85 -0.16
N LEU A 60 1.54 5.97 0.39
CA LEU A 60 1.13 6.56 1.67
C LEU A 60 0.89 8.07 1.51
N PRO A 61 0.17 8.73 2.45
CA PRO A 61 0.20 10.18 2.52
C PRO A 61 1.66 10.67 2.57
N ALA A 62 2.00 11.70 1.80
CA ALA A 62 3.39 12.15 1.63
C ALA A 62 4.11 12.46 2.96
N GLU A 63 3.40 13.05 3.93
CA GLU A 63 3.95 13.29 5.28
C GLU A 63 4.33 11.98 5.99
N ARG A 64 3.50 10.95 5.87
CA ARG A 64 3.73 9.63 6.48
C ARG A 64 4.82 8.86 5.76
N ALA A 65 4.90 8.96 4.43
CA ALA A 65 6.02 8.45 3.65
C ALA A 65 7.34 9.06 4.12
N ALA A 66 7.41 10.39 4.21
CA ALA A 66 8.59 11.11 4.69
C ALA A 66 8.97 10.74 6.13
N GLU A 67 7.97 10.54 7.01
CA GLU A 67 8.19 10.08 8.38
C GLU A 67 8.88 8.70 8.41
N LEU A 68 8.34 7.71 7.69
CA LEU A 68 8.92 6.36 7.65
C LEU A 68 10.32 6.35 7.05
N ILE A 69 10.58 7.18 6.04
CA ILE A 69 11.92 7.38 5.49
C ILE A 69 12.86 7.95 6.56
N SER A 70 12.44 9.00 7.28
CA SER A 70 13.25 9.62 8.33
C SER A 70 13.57 8.68 9.49
N LEU A 71 12.66 7.76 9.78
CA LEU A 71 12.82 6.71 10.80
C LEU A 71 13.66 5.52 10.30
N GLY A 72 14.05 5.50 9.03
CA GLY A 72 14.84 4.43 8.41
C GLY A 72 14.04 3.15 8.11
N TRP A 73 12.71 3.23 8.07
CA TRP A 73 11.83 2.10 7.75
C TRP A 73 11.49 1.99 6.26
N ALA A 74 11.64 3.08 5.51
CA ALA A 74 11.33 3.13 4.10
C ALA A 74 12.42 3.83 3.31
N GLU A 75 12.51 3.52 2.02
CA GLU A 75 13.27 4.28 1.04
C GLU A 75 12.33 4.99 0.07
N GLU A 76 12.78 6.14 -0.46
CA GLU A 76 12.08 6.83 -1.52
C GLU A 76 12.02 5.93 -2.76
N HIS A 77 10.82 5.78 -3.35
CA HIS A 77 10.70 5.03 -4.58
C HIS A 77 11.43 5.76 -5.71
N GLN A 78 12.21 5.03 -6.52
CA GLN A 78 12.99 5.62 -7.62
C GLN A 78 12.14 6.37 -8.67
N TYR A 79 10.82 6.15 -8.65
CA TYR A 79 9.82 6.79 -9.50
C TYR A 79 8.70 7.46 -8.66
N ALA A 80 9.03 8.08 -7.52
CA ALA A 80 8.06 8.76 -6.66
C ALA A 80 7.62 10.11 -7.25
N ASP A 81 6.65 10.08 -8.19
CA ASP A 81 6.17 11.28 -8.87
C ASP A 81 5.40 12.23 -7.92
N PHE A 82 4.87 11.72 -6.81
CA PHE A 82 4.03 12.47 -5.86
C PHE A 82 4.60 12.52 -4.43
N GLY A 83 5.73 11.86 -4.17
CA GLY A 83 6.30 11.71 -2.82
C GLY A 83 5.46 10.81 -1.90
N THR A 84 4.57 10.01 -2.48
CA THR A 84 3.67 9.08 -1.78
C THR A 84 4.17 7.64 -1.83
N GLU A 85 4.99 7.34 -2.84
CA GLU A 85 5.49 6.04 -3.20
C GLU A 85 6.76 5.73 -2.42
N VAL A 86 6.75 4.63 -1.69
CA VAL A 86 7.89 4.19 -0.90
C VAL A 86 8.15 2.70 -1.07
N MET A 87 9.39 2.30 -0.84
CA MET A 87 9.82 0.91 -0.72
C MET A 87 10.11 0.59 0.75
N ILE A 88 9.66 -0.57 1.21
CA ILE A 88 9.98 -1.13 2.52
C ILE A 88 10.65 -2.49 2.30
N TYR A 89 11.73 -2.74 3.03
CA TYR A 89 12.42 -4.04 2.99
C TYR A 89 11.54 -5.15 3.59
N GLY A 90 11.72 -6.38 3.07
CA GLY A 90 11.05 -7.55 3.63
C GLY A 90 11.32 -7.71 5.13
N PRO A 91 10.30 -8.04 5.95
CA PRO A 91 10.46 -8.15 7.39
C PRO A 91 11.38 -9.32 7.77
N ARG A 92 12.25 -9.08 8.76
CA ARG A 92 13.25 -10.06 9.23
C ARG A 92 12.68 -11.04 10.25
N ASP A 93 11.65 -10.61 10.96
CA ASP A 93 11.00 -11.39 12.00
C ASP A 93 9.49 -11.08 12.11
N ALA A 94 8.82 -11.78 13.01
CA ALA A 94 7.38 -11.62 13.23
C ALA A 94 7.01 -10.23 13.79
N ALA A 95 7.89 -9.58 14.56
CA ALA A 95 7.59 -8.25 15.10
C ALA A 95 7.61 -7.20 13.98
N GLU A 96 8.57 -7.29 13.07
CA GLU A 96 8.60 -6.43 11.87
C GLU A 96 7.44 -6.72 10.94
N LEU A 97 7.06 -7.99 10.78
CA LEU A 97 5.92 -8.35 9.96
C LEU A 97 4.65 -7.65 10.43
N GLU A 98 4.37 -7.62 11.74
CA GLU A 98 3.20 -6.91 12.29
C GLU A 98 3.25 -5.41 11.99
N LEU A 99 4.43 -4.78 12.08
CA LEU A 99 4.61 -3.36 11.73
C LEU A 99 4.36 -3.12 10.23
N VAL A 100 4.93 -3.96 9.36
CA VAL A 100 4.76 -3.87 7.91
C VAL A 100 3.28 -4.06 7.53
N LEU A 101 2.57 -5.01 8.14
CA LEU A 101 1.13 -5.20 7.93
C LEU A 101 0.32 -3.98 8.38
N GLY A 102 0.74 -3.30 9.45
CA GLY A 102 0.18 -2.02 9.85
C GLY A 102 0.34 -0.96 8.76
N VAL A 103 1.53 -0.83 8.18
CA VAL A 103 1.80 0.12 7.09
C VAL A 103 1.02 -0.23 5.82
N VAL A 104 0.88 -1.52 5.49
CA VAL A 104 0.00 -1.97 4.39
C VAL A 104 -1.44 -1.54 4.65
N THR A 105 -1.93 -1.66 5.89
CA THR A 105 -3.27 -1.19 6.27
C THR A 105 -3.42 0.32 6.12
N GLU A 106 -2.39 1.10 6.46
CA GLU A 106 -2.35 2.55 6.22
C GLU A 106 -2.44 2.89 4.72
N SER A 107 -1.72 2.15 3.88
CA SER A 107 -1.76 2.31 2.42
C SER A 107 -3.15 2.06 1.84
N LEU A 108 -3.78 0.94 2.24
CA LEU A 108 -5.12 0.60 1.80
C LEU A 108 -6.14 1.65 2.25
N ALA A 109 -5.99 2.20 3.47
CA ALA A 109 -6.84 3.27 3.96
C ALA A 109 -6.66 4.56 3.15
N PHE A 110 -5.41 4.91 2.80
CA PHE A 110 -5.09 6.06 1.94
C PHE A 110 -5.71 5.92 0.55
N ALA A 111 -5.60 4.74 -0.06
CA ALA A 111 -6.22 4.39 -1.34
C ALA A 111 -7.76 4.44 -1.32
N ARG A 112 -8.38 4.14 -0.18
CA ARG A 112 -9.83 4.32 0.07
C ARG A 112 -10.24 5.76 0.34
N GLY A 113 -9.31 6.57 0.86
CA GLY A 113 -9.59 7.95 1.29
C GLY A 113 -10.10 8.01 2.73
N THR A 114 -9.80 6.98 3.50
CA THR A 114 -10.15 6.82 4.91
C THR A 114 -8.89 6.96 5.76
N ARG A 115 -9.05 7.32 7.03
CA ARG A 115 -7.93 7.23 7.99
C ARG A 115 -7.81 5.80 8.47
N ALA A 116 -6.59 5.26 8.54
CA ALA A 116 -6.34 3.97 9.17
C ALA A 116 -6.81 4.02 10.63
N GLY A 117 -7.74 3.11 11.00
CA GLY A 117 -8.31 3.02 12.36
C GLY A 117 -9.63 3.77 12.60
N GLY A 118 -10.31 4.27 11.57
CA GLY A 118 -11.67 4.80 11.72
C GLY A 118 -12.73 3.75 11.40
N GLU A 119 -13.49 3.29 12.40
CA GLU A 119 -14.79 2.67 12.13
C GLU A 119 -15.60 3.60 11.23
N ALA A 120 -16.15 3.05 10.14
CA ALA A 120 -17.05 3.77 9.27
C ALA A 120 -18.31 4.17 10.05
N GLY A 121 -18.27 5.36 10.66
CA GLY A 121 -19.44 6.00 11.25
C GLY A 121 -20.43 6.31 10.14
N ALA A 122 -21.38 5.40 9.93
CA ALA A 122 -22.56 5.65 9.14
C ALA A 122 -23.30 6.86 9.73
N GLN A 123 -23.28 7.99 9.02
CA GLN A 123 -24.10 9.13 9.34
C GLN A 123 -25.44 8.95 8.60
N PRO A 124 -26.60 8.92 9.29
CA PRO A 124 -27.87 8.87 8.58
C PRO A 124 -28.07 10.19 7.84
N ARG A 125 -28.44 10.09 6.57
CA ARG A 125 -28.87 11.24 5.75
C ARG A 125 -30.24 11.76 6.25
N PRO A 126 -30.52 13.06 6.04
CA PRO A 126 -31.58 13.81 6.72
C PRO A 126 -32.99 13.29 6.46
#